data_AF-A0A7H8HU72-F1
#
_entry.id   AF-A0A7H8HU72-F1
#
_cell.length_a   1.000
_cell.length_b   1.000
_cell.length_c   1.000
_cell.angle_alpha   90.00
_cell.angle_beta   90.00
_cell.angle_gamma   90.00
#
_symmetry.space_group_name_H-M   'P 1'
#
loop_
_entity.id
_entity.type
_entity.pdbx_description
1 polymer ?
#
loop_
_entity_poly.entity_id
_entity_poly.type
_entity_poly.pdbx_seq_one_letter_code
_entity_poly.pdbx_strand_id
1 'polypeptide(L)'
;MTDNRDPAAGVTVRQFTDDLLDAAADGAHDEVTGAVAVLARAGPTRVAAEVADELVGRCAAAIGPRWNDAFFTVVVEDAAGRAAEVERLPPGPRAALRALLAALNDDQPSRDIHIELATRGRPADLVAVFTHLVVWYLELSGPADLPFLSCFTE
;
A
#
# COMPACT_ATOMS: atom_id res chain seq x y z
N MET A 1 -18.85 29.27 29.10
CA MET A 1 -19.26 27.91 28.72
C MET A 1 -19.64 27.95 27.25
N THR A 2 -18.63 27.81 26.39
CA THR A 2 -18.79 27.58 24.95
C THR A 2 -17.82 26.47 24.66
N ASP A 3 -18.36 25.25 24.68
CA ASP A 3 -17.69 24.03 24.28
C ASP A 3 -17.47 24.14 22.78
N ASN A 4 -16.32 24.71 22.41
CA ASN A 4 -15.87 24.84 21.03
C ASN A 4 -15.34 23.46 20.63
N ARG A 5 -16.24 22.49 20.47
CA ARG A 5 -15.91 21.23 19.79
C ARG A 5 -15.62 21.57 18.35
N ASP A 6 -14.33 21.69 18.06
CA ASP A 6 -13.81 21.67 16.72
C ASP A 6 -14.19 20.32 16.07
N PRO A 7 -15.07 20.28 15.06
CA PRO A 7 -15.47 19.03 14.43
C PRO A 7 -14.38 18.45 13.51
N ALA A 8 -13.20 19.08 13.45
CA ALA A 8 -12.05 18.69 12.63
C ALA A 8 -10.91 17.99 13.39
N ALA A 9 -11.18 17.41 14.57
CA ALA A 9 -10.32 16.38 15.15
C ALA A 9 -10.69 15.03 14.48
N GLY A 10 -10.29 14.74 13.25
CA GLY A 10 -8.92 14.82 12.73
C GLY A 10 -8.47 13.37 12.55
N VAL A 11 -9.06 12.66 11.58
CA VAL A 11 -8.74 11.26 11.31
C VAL A 11 -7.24 11.17 11.05
N THR A 12 -6.54 10.38 11.86
CA THR A 12 -5.09 10.19 11.68
C THR A 12 -4.84 9.27 10.47
N VAL A 13 -3.67 9.40 9.83
CA VAL A 13 -3.24 8.49 8.76
C VAL A 13 -3.36 7.02 9.17
N ARG A 14 -2.98 6.72 10.42
CA ARG A 14 -3.08 5.39 11.01
C ARG A 14 -4.53 4.89 11.06
N GLN A 15 -5.42 5.70 11.64
CA GLN A 15 -6.84 5.34 11.75
C GLN A 15 -7.48 5.15 10.37
N PHE A 16 -7.21 6.06 9.43
CA PHE A 16 -7.68 5.92 8.05
C PHE A 16 -7.19 4.61 7.42
N THR A 17 -5.92 4.26 7.64
CA THR A 17 -5.32 3.05 7.07
C THR A 17 -5.90 1.79 7.72
N ASP A 18 -6.14 1.80 9.04
CA ASP A 18 -6.81 0.71 9.75
C ASP A 18 -8.23 0.50 9.18
N ASP A 19 -9.03 1.57 9.10
CA ASP A 19 -10.40 1.52 8.55
C ASP A 19 -10.41 0.98 7.09
N LEU A 20 -9.45 1.41 6.27
CA LEU A 20 -9.31 0.95 4.87
C LEU A 20 -8.98 -0.54 4.78
N LEU A 21 -8.07 -1.04 5.61
CA LEU A 21 -7.65 -2.44 5.61
C LEU A 21 -8.73 -3.35 6.19
N ASP A 22 -9.45 -2.88 7.22
CA ASP A 22 -10.59 -3.60 7.80
C ASP A 22 -11.72 -3.75 6.76
N ALA A 23 -12.08 -2.65 6.08
CA ALA A 23 -13.06 -2.69 4.99
C ALA A 23 -12.64 -3.64 3.86
N ALA A 24 -11.34 -3.68 3.53
CA ALA A 24 -10.82 -4.58 2.51
C ALA A 24 -10.88 -6.06 2.95
N ALA A 25 -10.58 -6.35 4.23
CA ALA A 25 -10.67 -7.70 4.80
C ALA A 25 -12.12 -8.21 4.86
N ASP A 26 -13.07 -7.32 5.15
CA ASP A 26 -14.51 -7.61 5.20
C ASP A 26 -15.17 -7.71 3.81
N GLY A 27 -14.42 -7.44 2.73
CA GLY A 27 -14.94 -7.46 1.35
C GLY A 27 -15.86 -6.27 1.02
N ALA A 28 -15.77 -5.18 1.77
CA ALA A 28 -16.53 -3.94 1.56
C ALA A 28 -15.95 -3.11 0.39
N HIS A 29 -16.01 -3.67 -0.82
CA HIS A 29 -15.36 -3.11 -2.02
C HIS A 29 -15.77 -1.66 -2.34
N ASP A 30 -17.03 -1.30 -2.08
CA ASP A 30 -17.54 0.06 -2.33
C ASP A 30 -16.90 1.09 -1.37
N GLU A 31 -16.67 0.70 -0.12
CA GLU A 31 -16.04 1.54 0.90
C GLU A 31 -14.55 1.74 0.58
N VAL A 32 -13.85 0.65 0.23
CA VAL A 32 -12.45 0.69 -0.22
C VAL A 32 -12.31 1.60 -1.45
N THR A 33 -13.16 1.41 -2.46
CA THR A 33 -13.14 2.22 -3.68
C THR A 33 -13.41 3.69 -3.38
N GLY A 34 -14.37 3.97 -2.49
CA GLY A 34 -14.67 5.33 -2.03
C GLY A 34 -13.47 5.99 -1.35
N ALA A 35 -12.84 5.31 -0.40
CA ALA A 35 -11.69 5.80 0.36
C ALA A 35 -10.47 6.07 -0.55
N VAL A 36 -10.13 5.10 -1.42
CA VAL A 36 -9.04 5.25 -2.40
C VAL A 36 -9.32 6.39 -3.37
N ALA A 37 -10.56 6.55 -3.84
CA ALA A 37 -10.93 7.65 -4.73
C ALA A 37 -10.83 9.02 -4.05
N VAL A 38 -11.13 9.12 -2.76
CA VAL A 38 -10.96 10.37 -1.98
C VAL A 38 -9.48 10.74 -1.89
N LEU A 39 -8.61 9.79 -1.53
CA LEU A 39 -7.16 10.02 -1.49
C LEU A 39 -6.60 10.41 -2.84
N ALA A 40 -6.98 9.70 -3.90
CA ALA A 40 -6.50 9.97 -5.24
C ALA A 40 -6.92 11.37 -5.73
N ARG A 41 -8.14 11.81 -5.41
CA ARG A 41 -8.63 13.16 -5.77
C ARG A 41 -7.93 14.28 -5.00
N ALA A 42 -7.45 14.02 -3.79
CA ALA A 42 -6.60 14.97 -3.07
C ALA A 42 -5.29 15.23 -3.82
N GLY A 43 -4.87 14.30 -4.70
CA GLY A 43 -3.70 14.43 -5.54
C GLY A 43 -2.39 14.10 -4.81
N PRO A 44 -1.23 14.37 -5.45
CA PRO A 44 0.08 14.13 -4.88
C PRO A 44 0.30 15.09 -3.70
N THR A 45 -0.06 14.64 -2.51
CA THR A 45 -0.03 15.41 -1.27
C THR A 45 0.82 14.68 -0.24
N ARG A 46 1.24 15.42 0.79
CA ARG A 46 1.90 14.84 1.96
C ARG A 46 1.08 13.71 2.58
N VAL A 47 -0.25 13.84 2.62
CA VAL A 47 -1.15 12.81 3.17
C VAL A 47 -1.12 11.53 2.32
N ALA A 48 -1.12 11.63 0.99
CA ALA A 48 -1.02 10.46 0.13
C ALA A 48 0.30 9.70 0.34
N ALA A 49 1.43 10.42 0.50
CA ALA A 49 2.72 9.83 0.83
C ALA A 49 2.72 9.18 2.23
N GLU A 50 2.15 9.84 3.24
CA GLU A 50 2.06 9.28 4.60
C GLU A 50 1.18 8.00 4.64
N VAL A 51 0.06 7.97 3.90
CA VAL A 51 -0.77 6.75 3.80
C VAL A 51 -0.04 5.64 3.05
N ALA A 52 0.64 5.95 1.95
CA ALA A 52 1.43 4.96 1.22
C ALA A 52 2.55 4.38 2.10
N ASP A 53 3.21 5.24 2.89
CA ASP A 53 4.25 4.84 3.82
C ASP A 53 3.73 3.92 4.94
N GLU A 54 2.59 4.26 5.54
CA GLU A 54 1.92 3.42 6.55
C GLU A 54 1.55 2.06 5.95
N LEU A 55 0.92 2.02 4.78
CA LEU A 55 0.54 0.77 4.09
C LEU A 55 1.77 -0.10 3.77
N VAL A 56 2.86 0.49 3.30
CA VAL A 56 4.13 -0.22 3.08
C VAL A 56 4.66 -0.81 4.39
N GLY A 57 4.61 -0.04 5.48
CA GLY A 57 4.97 -0.52 6.82
C GLY A 57 4.11 -1.71 7.27
N ARG A 58 2.80 -1.67 7.02
CA ARG A 58 1.88 -2.78 7.32
C ARG A 58 2.19 -4.03 6.50
N CYS A 59 2.50 -3.87 5.22
CA CYS A 59 2.93 -4.98 4.36
C CYS A 59 4.23 -5.61 4.89
N ALA A 60 5.24 -4.80 5.24
CA ALA A 60 6.50 -5.29 5.79
C ALA A 60 6.29 -6.01 7.14
N ALA A 61 5.46 -5.47 8.01
CA ALA A 61 5.14 -6.06 9.31
C ALA A 61 4.37 -7.39 9.20
N ALA A 62 3.54 -7.56 8.17
CA ALA A 62 2.87 -8.84 7.90
C ALA A 62 3.86 -9.96 7.51
N ILE A 63 4.99 -9.59 6.89
CA ILE A 63 6.04 -10.51 6.44
C ILE A 63 7.01 -10.86 7.59
N GLY A 64 7.42 -9.87 8.38
CA GLY A 64 8.51 -9.98 9.37
C GLY A 64 8.48 -11.20 10.31
N PRO A 65 7.32 -11.61 10.88
CA PRO A 65 7.24 -12.77 11.76
C PRO A 65 7.52 -14.12 11.09
N ARG A 66 7.45 -14.20 9.76
CA ARG A 66 7.57 -15.46 8.99
C ARG A 66 8.97 -15.72 8.47
N TRP A 67 9.84 -14.71 8.45
CA TRP A 67 11.18 -14.81 7.86
C TRP A 67 12.28 -14.50 8.87
N ASN A 68 12.89 -15.56 9.37
CA ASN A 68 13.89 -15.52 10.44
C ASN A 68 15.30 -15.83 9.85
N ASP A 69 15.81 -14.98 8.94
CA ASP A 69 17.24 -14.93 8.49
C ASP A 69 17.69 -15.50 7.12
N ALA A 70 16.86 -15.72 6.09
CA ALA A 70 17.42 -16.33 4.87
C ALA A 70 16.81 -15.91 3.53
N PHE A 71 16.70 -14.61 3.25
CA PHE A 71 16.22 -14.09 1.96
C PHE A 71 14.70 -14.21 1.78
N PHE A 72 14.13 -13.12 1.28
CA PHE A 72 12.73 -13.02 0.88
C PHE A 72 12.71 -12.84 -0.64
N THR A 73 11.82 -13.57 -1.31
CA THR A 73 11.58 -13.43 -2.75
C THR A 73 10.11 -13.06 -2.93
N VAL A 74 9.87 -12.01 -3.72
CA VAL A 74 8.53 -11.70 -4.22
C VAL A 74 8.37 -12.33 -5.58
N VAL A 75 7.31 -13.10 -5.75
CA VAL A 75 6.79 -13.42 -7.09
C VAL A 75 5.64 -12.45 -7.35
N VAL A 76 5.76 -11.69 -8.44
CA VAL A 76 4.68 -10.84 -8.94
C VAL A 76 3.91 -11.64 -9.98
N GLU A 77 2.59 -11.70 -9.88
CA GLU A 77 1.74 -12.41 -10.86
C GLU A 77 0.80 -11.46 -11.59
N ASP A 78 0.59 -11.66 -12.88
CA ASP A 78 -0.44 -10.93 -13.63
C ASP A 78 -1.86 -11.42 -13.31
N ALA A 79 -2.88 -10.75 -13.86
CA ALA A 79 -4.28 -11.13 -13.66
C ALA A 79 -4.63 -12.55 -14.17
N ALA A 80 -3.76 -13.20 -14.95
CA ALA A 80 -3.91 -14.58 -15.40
C ALA A 80 -3.12 -15.58 -14.54
N GLY A 81 -2.51 -15.15 -13.43
CA GLY A 81 -1.71 -15.98 -12.53
C GLY A 81 -0.35 -16.36 -13.10
N ARG A 82 0.20 -15.58 -14.06
CA ARG A 82 1.51 -15.83 -14.65
C ARG A 82 2.55 -14.93 -14.01
N ALA A 83 3.74 -15.49 -13.73
CA ALA A 83 4.86 -14.70 -13.24
C ALA A 83 5.16 -13.51 -14.16
N ALA A 84 5.17 -12.32 -13.57
CA ALA A 84 5.43 -11.05 -14.22
C ALA A 84 6.77 -10.48 -13.72
N GLU A 85 7.52 -9.88 -14.62
CA GLU A 85 8.73 -9.13 -14.25
C GLU A 85 8.31 -7.85 -13.51
N VAL A 86 8.96 -7.56 -12.39
CA VAL A 86 8.76 -6.31 -11.61
C VAL A 86 8.87 -5.06 -12.50
N GLU A 87 9.70 -5.09 -13.54
CA GLU A 87 9.87 -3.95 -14.46
C GLU A 87 8.66 -3.69 -15.36
N ARG A 88 7.70 -4.61 -15.43
CA ARG A 88 6.43 -4.44 -16.17
C ARG A 88 5.34 -3.80 -15.33
N LEU A 89 5.53 -3.69 -14.01
CA LEU A 89 4.59 -2.95 -13.16
C LEU A 89 4.50 -1.48 -13.63
N PRO A 90 3.30 -0.87 -13.55
CA PRO A 90 3.18 0.56 -13.80
C PRO A 90 4.09 1.35 -12.84
N PRO A 91 4.56 2.56 -13.22
CA PRO A 91 5.59 3.27 -12.47
C PRO A 91 5.30 3.46 -10.98
N GLY A 92 4.05 3.80 -10.63
CA GLY A 92 3.61 3.97 -9.24
C GLY A 92 3.67 2.67 -8.43
N PRO A 93 2.90 1.62 -8.79
CA PRO A 93 2.99 0.31 -8.16
C PRO A 93 4.41 -0.26 -8.10
N ARG A 94 5.22 -0.09 -9.15
CA ARG A 94 6.63 -0.51 -9.15
C ARG A 94 7.44 0.21 -8.06
N ALA A 95 7.24 1.53 -7.92
CA ALA A 95 7.90 2.29 -6.87
C ALA A 95 7.41 1.87 -5.48
N ALA A 96 6.10 1.62 -5.30
CA ALA A 96 5.55 1.11 -4.06
C ALA A 96 6.13 -0.27 -3.67
N LEU A 97 6.28 -1.18 -4.64
CA LEU A 97 6.96 -2.46 -4.41
C LEU A 97 8.41 -2.25 -3.98
N ARG A 98 9.15 -1.36 -4.65
CA ARG A 98 10.55 -1.04 -4.25
C ARG A 98 10.62 -0.42 -2.86
N ALA A 99 9.64 0.39 -2.45
CA ALA A 99 9.54 0.89 -1.08
C ALA A 99 9.33 -0.23 -0.06
N LEU A 100 8.47 -1.21 -0.38
CA LEU A 100 8.30 -2.42 0.44
C LEU A 100 9.59 -3.24 0.54
N LEU A 101 10.28 -3.47 -0.56
CA LEU A 101 11.57 -4.17 -0.55
C LEU A 101 12.60 -3.42 0.30
N ALA A 102 12.66 -2.09 0.21
CA ALA A 102 13.53 -1.28 1.04
C ALA A 102 13.16 -1.38 2.54
N ALA A 103 11.87 -1.33 2.86
CA ALA A 103 11.38 -1.51 4.23
C ALA A 103 11.75 -2.87 4.83
N LEU A 104 11.69 -3.94 4.03
CA LEU A 104 12.10 -5.30 4.46
C LEU A 104 13.61 -5.46 4.64
N ASN A 105 14.41 -4.58 4.06
CA ASN A 105 15.87 -4.57 4.21
C ASN A 105 16.36 -3.49 5.20
N ASP A 106 15.46 -2.88 5.97
CA ASP A 106 15.76 -1.75 6.86
C ASP A 106 16.46 -0.56 6.17
N ASP A 107 16.25 -0.39 4.85
CA ASP A 107 16.83 0.71 4.05
C ASP A 107 15.86 1.90 3.99
N GLN A 108 15.83 2.67 5.08
CA GLN A 108 14.95 3.84 5.20
C GLN A 108 15.17 4.90 4.10
N PRO A 109 16.42 5.30 3.73
CA PRO A 109 16.62 6.28 2.66
C PRO A 109 16.03 5.85 1.31
N SER A 110 16.21 4.58 0.93
CA SER A 110 15.63 4.07 -0.31
C SER A 110 14.11 3.98 -0.24
N ARG A 111 13.55 3.61 0.92
CA ARG A 111 12.10 3.60 1.16
C ARG A 111 11.51 4.98 0.93
N ASP A 112 12.05 6.01 1.57
CA ASP A 112 11.54 7.39 1.47
C ASP A 112 11.50 7.88 0.02
N ILE A 113 12.57 7.64 -0.75
CA ILE A 113 12.65 7.98 -2.19
C ILE A 113 11.56 7.27 -2.98
N HIS A 114 11.35 5.98 -2.71
CA HIS A 114 10.39 5.18 -3.45
C HIS A 114 8.93 5.49 -3.08
N ILE A 115 8.63 5.84 -1.83
CA ILE A 115 7.32 6.39 -1.45
C ILE A 115 7.04 7.68 -2.21
N GLU A 116 7.99 8.61 -2.23
CA GLU A 116 7.83 9.87 -2.95
C GLU A 116 7.58 9.63 -4.45
N LEU A 117 8.31 8.70 -5.06
CA LEU A 117 8.11 8.32 -6.46
C LEU A 117 6.76 7.66 -6.71
N ALA A 118 6.29 6.78 -5.81
CA ALA A 118 5.00 6.12 -5.93
C ALA A 118 3.85 7.14 -5.92
N THR A 119 3.95 8.19 -5.11
CA THR A 119 2.85 9.15 -4.91
C THR A 119 2.94 10.43 -5.75
N ARG A 120 3.87 10.52 -6.71
CA ARG A 120 4.06 11.71 -7.58
C ARG A 120 3.14 11.76 -8.81
N GLY A 121 2.37 10.71 -9.06
CA GLY A 121 1.54 10.56 -10.25
C GLY A 121 0.23 11.36 -10.25
N ARG A 122 -0.58 11.14 -11.28
CA ARG A 122 -1.95 11.65 -11.40
C ARG A 122 -2.89 10.84 -10.49
N PRO A 123 -4.13 11.30 -10.25
CA PRO A 123 -5.10 10.56 -9.44
C PRO A 123 -5.26 9.08 -9.84
N ALA A 124 -5.32 8.76 -11.13
CA ALA A 124 -5.41 7.37 -11.59
C ALA A 124 -4.18 6.53 -11.19
N ASP A 125 -2.99 7.13 -11.23
CA ASP A 125 -1.75 6.47 -10.80
C ASP A 125 -1.76 6.21 -9.29
N LEU A 126 -2.32 7.14 -8.50
CA LEU A 126 -2.49 6.98 -7.04
C LEU A 126 -3.50 5.88 -6.70
N VAL A 127 -4.62 5.79 -7.43
CA VAL A 127 -5.58 4.68 -7.27
C VAL A 127 -4.85 3.36 -7.47
N ALA A 128 -4.07 3.23 -8.55
CA ALA A 128 -3.32 2.00 -8.82
C ALA A 128 -2.35 1.67 -7.67
N VAL A 129 -1.61 2.64 -7.14
CA VAL A 129 -0.71 2.44 -5.99
C VAL A 129 -1.45 1.93 -4.76
N PHE A 130 -2.51 2.61 -4.34
CA PHE A 130 -3.23 2.23 -3.11
C PHE A 130 -3.96 0.90 -3.25
N THR A 131 -4.56 0.62 -4.42
CA THR A 131 -5.17 -0.69 -4.68
C THR A 131 -4.15 -1.82 -4.58
N HIS A 132 -2.96 -1.66 -5.17
CA HIS A 132 -1.92 -2.68 -5.06
C HIS A 132 -1.45 -2.88 -3.62
N LEU A 133 -1.20 -1.79 -2.88
CA LEU A 133 -0.77 -1.89 -1.48
C LEU A 133 -1.81 -2.58 -0.58
N VAL A 134 -3.10 -2.30 -0.78
CA VAL A 134 -4.19 -2.96 -0.03
C VAL A 134 -4.27 -4.45 -0.40
N VAL A 135 -4.23 -4.79 -1.68
CA VAL A 135 -4.27 -6.19 -2.14
C VAL A 135 -3.06 -6.96 -1.60
N TRP A 136 -1.86 -6.40 -1.74
CA TRP A 136 -0.64 -7.01 -1.20
C TRP A 136 -0.72 -7.20 0.30
N TYR A 137 -1.26 -6.24 1.06
CA TYR A 137 -1.45 -6.43 2.49
C TYR A 137 -2.33 -7.65 2.81
N LEU A 138 -3.46 -7.84 2.10
CA LEU A 138 -4.35 -8.98 2.31
C LEU A 138 -3.66 -10.31 1.95
N GLU A 139 -2.92 -10.34 0.84
CA GLU A 139 -2.16 -11.51 0.39
C GLU A 139 -1.07 -11.91 1.39
N LEU A 140 -0.33 -10.91 1.89
CA LEU A 140 0.73 -11.11 2.87
C LEU A 140 0.20 -11.53 4.25
N SER A 141 -0.97 -11.01 4.63
CA SER A 141 -1.62 -11.33 5.90
C SER A 141 -2.29 -12.71 5.89
N GLY A 142 -2.59 -13.25 4.71
CA GLY A 142 -3.19 -14.57 4.53
C GLY A 142 -2.26 -15.74 4.94
N PRO A 143 -2.81 -16.95 5.12
CA PRO A 143 -2.05 -18.15 5.50
C PRO A 143 -1.36 -18.77 4.26
N ALA A 144 -0.26 -18.18 3.80
CA ALA A 144 0.52 -18.71 2.68
C ALA A 144 1.94 -19.06 3.11
N ASP A 145 2.43 -20.22 2.63
CA ASP A 145 3.82 -20.71 2.85
C ASP A 145 4.85 -19.85 2.09
N LEU A 146 4.44 -19.22 0.99
CA LEU A 146 5.19 -18.22 0.22
C LEU A 146 4.21 -17.13 -0.26
N PRO A 147 4.49 -15.84 -0.04
CA PRO A 147 3.65 -14.75 -0.52
C PRO A 147 3.85 -14.53 -2.01
N PHE A 148 2.73 -14.53 -2.71
CA PHE A 148 2.60 -14.03 -4.07
C PHE A 148 1.97 -12.64 -3.98
N LEU A 149 2.44 -11.71 -4.81
CA LEU A 149 1.89 -10.37 -4.88
C LEU A 149 1.20 -10.17 -6.23
N SER A 150 -0.12 -9.96 -6.21
CA SER A 150 -0.88 -9.73 -7.44
C SER A 150 -0.52 -8.40 -8.08
N CYS A 151 -0.42 -8.39 -9.40
CA CYS A 151 -0.15 -7.22 -10.22
C CYS A 151 -1.25 -7.03 -11.26
N PHE A 152 -1.78 -5.82 -11.28
CA PHE A 152 -2.81 -5.40 -12.22
C PHE A 152 -2.17 -4.39 -13.19
N THR A 153 -1.80 -4.88 -14.38
CA THR A 153 -1.44 -4.04 -15.53
C THR A 153 -2.69 -3.80 -16.34
N GLU A 154 -3.00 -2.54 -16.69
CA GLU A 154 -4.00 -2.21 -17.71
C GLU A 154 -3.69 -2.87 -19.07
#